data_AF-A0A2K4MMA7-F1
#
_entry.id   AF-A0A2K4MMA7-F1
#
_cell.length_a   1.000
_cell.length_b   1.000
_cell.length_c   1.000
_cell.angle_alpha   90.00
_cell.angle_beta   90.00
_cell.angle_gamma   90.00
#
_symmetry.space_group_name_H-M   'P 1'
#
loop_
_entity.id
_entity.type
_entity.pdbx_description
1 polymer ?
#
loop_
_entity_poly.entity_id
_entity_poly.type
_entity_poly.pdbx_seq_one_letter_code
_entity_poly.pdbx_strand_id
1 'polypeptide(L)'
;MGFSSLPALTNRPVAVLMAWRQAAPCSRHPIPVLIDKEHGMALLPDQIAFFRTKDLQGEPDFYKVGDDITFQFGDNFNDKYKSVEVGETAKVRCYQHTNASGLTHEYLPGRHQNIDAQISGLSKFQVLALDTAFAVGLRLHDKTGSAPGEYTMVFEAAEIGRVEVPSGLGNYVFLPASSSSNETTCAIFVFNRDGISVASGAVYFRWDPHTLEIHITEYEETFPANMSYHKDDQTRITFYLDAVK
;
A
#
# COMPACT_ATOMS: atom_id res chain seq x y z
N MET A 1 21.41 -1.90 68.94
CA MET A 1 20.23 -2.79 69.07
C MET A 1 19.24 -2.39 67.98
N GLY A 2 18.74 -3.35 67.18
CA GLY A 2 17.63 -3.14 66.24
C GLY A 2 17.95 -3.46 64.78
N PHE A 3 17.64 -4.69 64.38
CA PHE A 3 17.70 -5.24 63.02
C PHE A 3 16.60 -4.66 62.10
N SER A 4 16.82 -4.67 60.78
CA SER A 4 15.86 -5.24 59.80
C SER A 4 16.47 -5.30 58.40
N SER A 5 16.80 -6.51 57.98
CA SER A 5 17.24 -6.89 56.63
C SER A 5 16.04 -7.29 55.77
N LEU A 6 15.99 -6.79 54.53
CA LEU A 6 15.02 -7.18 53.49
C LEU A 6 15.30 -8.59 52.94
N PRO A 7 14.27 -9.39 52.57
CA PRO A 7 14.47 -10.71 51.98
C PRO A 7 14.61 -10.66 50.44
N ALA A 8 15.45 -11.55 49.92
CA ALA A 8 15.65 -11.80 48.49
C ALA A 8 14.56 -12.72 47.92
N LEU A 9 13.94 -12.31 46.82
CA LEU A 9 13.03 -13.12 46.01
C LEU A 9 13.85 -14.03 45.08
N THR A 10 13.70 -15.34 45.24
CA THR A 10 14.26 -16.35 44.33
C THR A 10 13.13 -16.97 43.51
N ASN A 11 13.06 -16.64 42.22
CA ASN A 11 12.16 -17.28 41.27
C ASN A 11 12.75 -18.62 40.83
N ARG A 12 12.02 -19.71 41.07
CA ARG A 12 12.29 -21.03 40.47
C ARG A 12 11.31 -21.29 39.32
N PRO A 13 11.75 -21.91 38.22
CA PRO A 13 10.87 -22.26 37.10
C PRO A 13 10.05 -23.52 37.40
N VAL A 14 8.76 -23.48 37.04
CA VAL A 14 7.86 -24.63 37.05
C VAL A 14 7.96 -25.32 35.69
N ALA A 15 8.45 -26.57 35.69
CA ALA A 15 8.44 -27.44 34.52
C ALA A 15 7.03 -27.99 34.29
N VAL A 16 6.44 -27.69 33.13
CA VAL A 16 5.16 -28.27 32.69
C VAL A 16 5.44 -29.55 31.91
N LEU A 17 5.03 -30.68 32.48
CA LEU A 17 5.12 -32.01 31.90
C LEU A 17 3.90 -32.22 30.97
N MET A 18 4.09 -32.13 29.65
CA MET A 18 3.04 -32.52 28.69
C MET A 18 3.08 -34.04 28.45
N ALA A 19 1.97 -34.70 28.80
CA ALA A 19 1.73 -36.10 28.53
C ALA A 19 1.33 -36.32 27.05
N TRP A 20 2.07 -37.20 26.38
CA TRP A 20 1.75 -37.72 25.05
C TRP A 20 0.58 -38.72 25.14
N ARG A 21 -0.51 -38.47 24.40
CA ARG A 21 -1.53 -39.49 24.09
C ARG A 21 -1.31 -39.99 22.66
N GLN A 22 -1.04 -41.29 22.53
CA GLN A 22 -1.06 -42.01 21.26
C GLN A 22 -2.52 -42.25 20.83
N ALA A 23 -2.86 -41.86 19.61
CA ALA A 23 -4.11 -42.22 18.95
C ALA A 23 -3.80 -43.10 17.72
N ALA A 24 -4.58 -44.17 17.58
CA ALA A 24 -4.43 -45.22 16.57
C ALA A 24 -4.76 -44.75 15.14
N PRO A 25 -4.22 -45.43 14.10
CA PRO A 25 -4.47 -45.07 12.70
C PRO A 25 -5.85 -45.55 12.23
N CYS A 26 -6.66 -44.61 11.73
CA CYS A 26 -7.94 -44.89 11.10
C CYS A 26 -7.73 -44.95 9.57
N SER A 27 -7.75 -46.14 8.97
CA SER A 27 -7.62 -46.31 7.53
C SER A 27 -8.92 -45.86 6.83
N ARG A 28 -8.84 -44.81 6.00
CA ARG A 28 -9.89 -44.47 5.05
C ARG A 28 -9.36 -44.71 3.63
N HIS A 29 -10.11 -45.50 2.87
CA HIS A 29 -9.89 -45.68 1.44
C HIS A 29 -10.05 -44.34 0.70
N PRO A 30 -9.23 -44.07 -0.35
CA PRO A 30 -9.39 -42.88 -1.17
C PRO A 30 -10.67 -43.02 -2.02
N ILE A 31 -11.62 -42.12 -1.77
CA ILE A 31 -12.69 -41.81 -2.72
C ILE A 31 -12.02 -41.10 -3.90
N PRO A 32 -12.23 -41.52 -5.16
CA PRO A 32 -11.74 -40.78 -6.30
C PRO A 32 -12.48 -39.45 -6.35
N VAL A 33 -11.78 -38.36 -6.01
CA VAL A 33 -12.26 -37.01 -6.25
C VAL A 33 -12.27 -36.81 -7.75
N LEU A 34 -13.47 -36.68 -8.32
CA LEU A 34 -13.68 -36.10 -9.64
C LEU A 34 -13.09 -34.69 -9.59
N ILE A 35 -11.91 -34.51 -10.17
CA ILE A 35 -11.31 -33.20 -10.37
C ILE A 35 -12.07 -32.57 -11.53
N ASP A 36 -13.06 -31.75 -11.20
CA ASP A 36 -13.72 -30.87 -12.17
C ASP A 36 -12.66 -29.94 -12.77
N LYS A 37 -12.55 -30.01 -14.09
CA LYS A 37 -11.71 -29.16 -14.96
C LYS A 37 -12.34 -27.77 -15.16
N GLU A 38 -12.88 -27.19 -14.09
CA GLU A 38 -13.27 -25.77 -14.01
C GLU A 38 -12.48 -25.08 -12.89
N HIS A 39 -11.16 -25.30 -12.84
CA HIS A 39 -10.30 -24.44 -12.05
C HIS A 39 -10.09 -23.12 -12.81
N GLY A 40 -11.17 -22.34 -12.96
CA GLY A 40 -11.03 -20.90 -13.13
C GLY A 40 -10.21 -20.41 -11.95
N MET A 41 -9.08 -19.74 -12.21
CA MET A 41 -8.23 -19.26 -11.14
C MET A 41 -9.05 -18.37 -10.21
N ALA A 42 -9.34 -18.86 -9.01
CA ALA A 42 -10.06 -18.10 -8.01
C ALA A 42 -9.24 -16.86 -7.67
N LEU A 43 -9.86 -15.69 -7.79
CA LEU A 43 -9.25 -14.41 -7.42
C LEU A 43 -8.85 -14.45 -5.95
N LEU A 44 -7.60 -14.08 -5.63
CA LEU A 44 -7.17 -13.99 -4.23
C LEU A 44 -7.89 -12.84 -3.51
N PRO A 45 -8.06 -12.91 -2.18
CA PRO A 45 -8.81 -11.88 -1.44
C PRO A 45 -8.27 -10.45 -1.59
N ASP A 46 -6.96 -10.30 -1.74
CA ASP A 46 -6.25 -9.02 -1.88
C ASP A 46 -5.95 -8.64 -3.34
N GLN A 47 -6.61 -9.30 -4.29
CA GLN A 47 -6.43 -9.07 -5.72
C GLN A 47 -7.68 -8.49 -6.37
N ILE A 48 -7.46 -7.93 -7.55
CA ILE A 48 -8.50 -7.59 -8.51
C ILE A 48 -8.17 -8.20 -9.87
N ALA A 49 -9.20 -8.42 -10.68
CA ALA A 49 -9.08 -8.84 -12.06
C ALA A 49 -9.86 -7.87 -12.94
N PHE A 50 -9.15 -7.15 -13.82
CA PHE A 50 -9.78 -6.34 -14.85
C PHE A 50 -9.96 -7.14 -16.13
N PHE A 51 -11.08 -6.91 -16.81
CA PHE A 51 -11.40 -7.58 -18.07
C PHE A 51 -11.66 -6.54 -19.16
N ARG A 52 -11.23 -6.84 -20.39
CA ARG A 52 -11.38 -5.94 -21.54
C ARG A 52 -12.75 -6.02 -22.21
N THR A 53 -13.58 -6.94 -21.77
CA THR A 53 -14.99 -7.06 -22.18
C THR A 53 -15.90 -6.93 -20.98
N LYS A 54 -17.20 -6.76 -21.25
CA LYS A 54 -18.23 -6.78 -20.22
C LYS A 54 -18.43 -8.20 -19.68
N ASP A 55 -19.21 -8.31 -18.61
CA ASP A 55 -19.68 -9.57 -18.04
C ASP A 55 -18.56 -10.52 -17.57
N LEU A 56 -17.39 -9.96 -17.24
CA LEU A 56 -16.22 -10.69 -16.72
C LEU A 56 -15.76 -11.81 -17.67
N GLN A 57 -15.84 -11.53 -18.98
CA GLN A 57 -15.40 -12.45 -20.03
C GLN A 57 -13.98 -12.14 -20.51
N GLY A 58 -13.36 -13.11 -21.17
CA GLY A 58 -12.01 -13.00 -21.71
C GLY A 58 -10.91 -13.21 -20.67
N GLU A 59 -9.67 -13.01 -21.10
CA GLU A 59 -8.50 -13.14 -20.23
C GLU A 59 -8.40 -11.94 -19.27
N PRO A 60 -8.33 -12.16 -17.94
CA PRO A 60 -8.17 -11.09 -16.97
C PRO A 60 -6.72 -10.59 -16.88
N ASP A 61 -6.58 -9.29 -16.62
CA ASP A 61 -5.34 -8.66 -16.17
C ASP A 61 -5.43 -8.52 -14.63
N PHE A 62 -4.53 -9.19 -13.90
CA PHE A 62 -4.55 -9.24 -12.43
C PHE A 62 -3.68 -8.15 -11.79
N TYR A 63 -4.19 -7.60 -10.69
CA TYR A 63 -3.49 -6.62 -9.85
C TYR A 63 -3.74 -6.95 -8.38
N LYS A 64 -2.94 -6.38 -7.47
CA LYS A 64 -3.03 -6.62 -6.03
C LYS A 64 -2.97 -5.34 -5.23
N VAL A 65 -3.41 -5.40 -3.97
CA VAL A 65 -3.26 -4.29 -3.02
C VAL A 65 -1.84 -3.74 -3.04
N GLY A 66 -1.73 -2.42 -3.17
CA GLY A 66 -0.45 -1.71 -3.31
C GLY A 66 -0.13 -1.29 -4.75
N ASP A 67 -0.83 -1.82 -5.75
CA ASP A 67 -0.62 -1.42 -7.15
C ASP A 67 -1.23 -0.03 -7.43
N ASP A 68 -0.45 0.83 -8.09
CA ASP A 68 -0.84 2.15 -8.59
C ASP A 68 -0.56 2.24 -10.09
N ILE A 69 -1.61 2.13 -10.90
CA ILE A 69 -1.46 2.01 -12.36
C ILE A 69 -1.94 3.29 -13.02
N THR A 70 -1.09 3.87 -13.87
CA THR A 70 -1.45 4.98 -14.76
C THR A 70 -1.15 4.57 -16.18
N PHE A 71 -2.17 4.61 -17.04
CA PHE A 71 -2.00 4.38 -18.47
C PHE A 71 -1.46 5.66 -19.12
N GLN A 72 -0.40 5.52 -19.91
CA GLN A 72 0.15 6.62 -20.69
C GLN A 72 -0.62 6.77 -22.01
N PHE A 73 -0.55 7.97 -22.58
CA PHE A 73 -1.14 8.23 -23.89
C PHE A 73 -0.48 7.33 -24.95
N GLY A 74 -1.29 6.57 -25.68
CA GLY A 74 -0.82 5.59 -26.67
C GLY A 74 -0.63 4.17 -26.12
N ASP A 75 -0.80 3.96 -24.80
CA ASP A 75 -0.85 2.60 -24.26
C ASP A 75 -2.08 1.87 -24.78
N ASN A 76 -1.87 0.61 -25.18
CA ASN A 76 -2.95 -0.26 -25.66
C ASN A 76 -4.02 -0.55 -24.61
N PHE A 77 -3.84 -0.12 -23.36
CA PHE A 77 -4.68 -0.41 -22.20
C PHE A 77 -5.62 0.74 -21.81
N ASN A 78 -5.35 1.98 -22.25
CA ASN A 78 -6.21 3.11 -21.92
C ASN A 78 -7.62 2.88 -22.47
N ASP A 79 -8.64 3.07 -21.62
CA ASP A 79 -10.06 2.88 -21.95
C ASP A 79 -10.47 1.46 -22.38
N LYS A 80 -9.61 0.44 -22.14
CA LYS A 80 -9.90 -0.94 -22.57
C LYS A 80 -10.64 -1.77 -21.54
N TYR A 81 -10.50 -1.48 -20.26
CA TYR A 81 -11.19 -2.25 -19.24
C TYR A 81 -12.68 -1.92 -19.21
N LYS A 82 -13.50 -2.96 -19.13
CA LYS A 82 -14.96 -2.92 -19.27
C LYS A 82 -15.69 -3.59 -18.12
N SER A 83 -15.03 -4.50 -17.41
CA SER A 83 -15.55 -5.10 -16.18
C SER A 83 -14.40 -5.38 -15.19
N VAL A 84 -14.73 -5.53 -13.91
CA VAL A 84 -13.75 -5.80 -12.86
C VAL A 84 -14.34 -6.76 -11.81
N GLU A 85 -13.54 -7.72 -11.36
CA GLU A 85 -13.81 -8.52 -10.17
C GLU A 85 -12.85 -8.09 -9.06
N VAL A 86 -13.38 -7.85 -7.87
CA VAL A 86 -12.65 -7.33 -6.71
C VAL A 86 -12.69 -8.35 -5.58
N GLY A 87 -11.53 -8.76 -5.09
CA GLY A 87 -11.38 -9.72 -4.00
C GLY A 87 -11.93 -9.20 -2.67
N GLU A 88 -12.19 -10.11 -1.74
CA GLU A 88 -12.92 -9.86 -0.49
C GLU A 88 -12.27 -8.83 0.45
N THR A 89 -10.95 -8.68 0.40
CA THR A 89 -10.18 -7.77 1.26
C THR A 89 -9.60 -6.59 0.50
N ALA A 90 -9.96 -6.43 -0.77
CA ALA A 90 -9.50 -5.36 -1.64
C ALA A 90 -10.64 -4.40 -2.00
N LYS A 91 -10.24 -3.22 -2.46
CA LYS A 91 -11.09 -2.31 -3.23
C LYS A 91 -10.23 -1.64 -4.31
N VAL A 92 -10.86 -1.14 -5.36
CA VAL A 92 -10.17 -0.40 -6.41
C VAL A 92 -10.77 0.97 -6.59
N ARG A 93 -9.93 1.99 -6.54
CA ARG A 93 -10.30 3.38 -6.83
C ARG A 93 -9.86 3.72 -8.24
N CYS A 94 -10.81 4.05 -9.08
CA CYS A 94 -10.65 4.31 -10.50
C CYS A 94 -10.79 5.79 -10.81
N TYR A 95 -9.99 6.28 -11.74
CA TYR A 95 -9.92 7.67 -12.18
C TYR A 95 -10.00 7.78 -13.70
N GLN A 96 -10.78 8.75 -14.17
CA GLN A 96 -10.95 8.98 -15.60
C GLN A 96 -9.71 9.60 -16.25
N HIS A 97 -8.96 10.41 -15.51
CA HIS A 97 -7.75 11.06 -16.02
C HIS A 97 -6.49 10.54 -15.33
N THR A 98 -5.37 10.59 -16.06
CA THR A 98 -4.07 10.09 -15.60
C THR A 98 -3.54 10.83 -14.38
N ASN A 99 -3.95 12.09 -14.18
CA ASN A 99 -3.62 12.90 -13.01
C ASN A 99 -4.55 12.66 -11.80
N ALA A 100 -5.28 11.54 -11.79
CA ALA A 100 -6.29 11.21 -10.79
C ALA A 100 -7.49 12.17 -10.71
N SER A 101 -7.77 12.96 -11.74
CA SER A 101 -8.94 13.83 -11.78
C SER A 101 -10.08 13.30 -12.68
N GLY A 102 -11.15 14.08 -12.83
CA GLY A 102 -12.31 13.75 -13.67
C GLY A 102 -13.35 12.92 -12.91
N LEU A 103 -14.06 12.05 -13.62
CA LEU A 103 -14.92 11.07 -12.97
C LEU A 103 -14.08 10.10 -12.13
N THR A 104 -14.61 9.75 -10.97
CA THR A 104 -13.96 8.84 -10.03
C THR A 104 -14.98 7.85 -9.49
N HIS A 105 -14.57 6.60 -9.32
CA HIS A 105 -15.44 5.59 -8.73
C HIS A 105 -14.64 4.58 -7.92
N GLU A 106 -15.20 4.13 -6.81
CA GLU A 106 -14.61 3.07 -5.98
C GLU A 106 -15.46 1.80 -6.13
N TYR A 107 -14.82 0.72 -6.57
CA TYR A 107 -15.43 -0.60 -6.65
C TYR A 107 -15.04 -1.42 -5.41
N LEU A 108 -16.06 -1.79 -4.64
CA LEU A 108 -15.97 -2.66 -3.47
C LEU A 108 -15.90 -4.14 -3.87
N PRO A 109 -15.62 -5.07 -2.94
CA PRO A 109 -15.58 -6.50 -3.21
C PRO A 109 -16.79 -6.99 -4.01
N GLY A 110 -16.55 -7.84 -5.00
CA GLY A 110 -17.59 -8.44 -5.85
C GLY A 110 -17.34 -8.31 -7.34
N ARG A 111 -18.38 -8.64 -8.10
CA ARG A 111 -18.36 -8.80 -9.56
C ARG A 111 -19.05 -7.62 -10.25
N HIS A 112 -18.28 -6.79 -10.95
CA HIS A 112 -18.76 -5.57 -11.62
C HIS A 112 -18.73 -5.75 -13.14
N GLN A 113 -19.85 -6.22 -13.69
CA GLN A 113 -19.97 -6.65 -15.10
C GLN A 113 -19.83 -5.51 -16.13
N ASN A 114 -19.98 -4.25 -15.71
CA ASN A 114 -19.85 -3.10 -16.60
C ASN A 114 -19.41 -1.86 -15.81
N ILE A 115 -18.20 -1.36 -16.10
CA ILE A 115 -17.64 -0.16 -15.45
C ILE A 115 -17.83 1.12 -16.26
N ASP A 116 -18.25 1.02 -17.53
CA ASP A 116 -18.38 2.18 -18.42
C ASP A 116 -19.38 3.20 -17.89
N ALA A 117 -20.40 2.76 -17.15
CA ALA A 117 -21.45 3.63 -16.63
C ALA A 117 -20.96 4.58 -15.52
N GLN A 118 -19.87 4.25 -14.82
CA GLN A 118 -19.38 5.03 -13.67
C GLN A 118 -18.11 5.81 -13.99
N ILE A 119 -17.16 5.24 -14.75
CA ILE A 119 -15.85 5.88 -15.00
C ILE A 119 -15.65 6.35 -16.44
N SER A 120 -16.37 5.78 -17.42
CA SER A 120 -16.34 6.14 -18.85
C SER A 120 -14.97 6.63 -19.36
N GLY A 121 -13.96 5.77 -19.25
CA GLY A 121 -12.59 6.02 -19.72
C GLY A 121 -11.55 5.91 -18.62
N LEU A 122 -11.25 4.68 -18.19
CA LEU A 122 -10.31 4.41 -17.10
C LEU A 122 -8.87 4.71 -17.55
N SER A 123 -8.25 5.70 -16.92
CA SER A 123 -6.85 6.10 -17.18
C SER A 123 -5.90 5.86 -16.02
N LYS A 124 -6.41 5.75 -14.78
CA LYS A 124 -5.61 5.44 -13.60
C LYS A 124 -6.44 4.66 -12.57
N PHE A 125 -5.80 3.78 -11.82
CA PHE A 125 -6.43 3.19 -10.63
C PHE A 125 -5.41 2.87 -9.53
N GLN A 126 -5.94 2.75 -8.31
CA GLN A 126 -5.21 2.28 -7.13
C GLN A 126 -5.92 1.09 -6.54
N VAL A 127 -5.18 0.01 -6.26
CA VAL A 127 -5.71 -1.16 -5.55
C VAL A 127 -5.35 -1.03 -4.07
N LEU A 128 -6.37 -0.97 -3.24
CA LEU A 128 -6.26 -0.62 -1.81
C LEU A 128 -6.81 -1.76 -0.95
N ALA A 129 -6.32 -1.90 0.26
CA ALA A 129 -6.99 -2.74 1.25
C ALA A 129 -8.38 -2.15 1.54
N LEU A 130 -9.35 -3.02 1.84
CA LEU A 130 -10.75 -2.63 1.98
C LEU A 130 -10.97 -1.49 3.00
N ASP A 131 -10.21 -1.49 4.09
CA ASP A 131 -10.27 -0.52 5.19
C ASP A 131 -9.43 0.76 4.95
N THR A 132 -8.67 0.83 3.86
CA THR A 132 -7.86 2.02 3.53
C THR A 132 -8.74 3.18 3.10
N ALA A 133 -8.76 4.28 3.85
CA ALA A 133 -9.48 5.50 3.51
C ALA A 133 -8.83 6.21 2.30
N PHE A 134 -7.52 6.40 2.36
CA PHE A 134 -6.71 6.96 1.27
C PHE A 134 -5.30 6.36 1.27
N ALA A 135 -4.58 6.49 0.16
CA ALA A 135 -3.18 6.13 0.09
C ALA A 135 -2.41 7.21 -0.65
N VAL A 136 -1.21 7.52 -0.15
CA VAL A 136 -0.28 8.43 -0.81
C VAL A 136 0.77 7.62 -1.56
N GLY A 137 0.90 7.84 -2.87
CA GLY A 137 2.02 7.31 -3.63
C GLY A 137 3.25 8.15 -3.39
N LEU A 138 4.30 7.54 -2.84
CA LEU A 138 5.56 8.20 -2.47
C LEU A 138 6.71 7.70 -3.34
N ARG A 139 7.57 8.63 -3.77
CA ARG A 139 8.82 8.31 -4.46
C ARG A 139 9.95 9.19 -3.92
N LEU A 140 11.16 8.63 -3.84
CA LEU A 140 12.38 9.37 -3.56
C LEU A 140 13.22 9.47 -4.84
N HIS A 141 13.48 10.70 -5.28
CA HIS A 141 14.45 11.00 -6.32
C HIS A 141 15.72 11.59 -5.71
N ASP A 142 16.86 11.01 -6.06
CA ASP A 142 18.16 11.52 -5.63
C ASP A 142 18.73 12.49 -6.67
N LYS A 143 18.89 13.78 -6.31
CA LYS A 143 19.57 14.77 -7.17
C LYS A 143 21.06 14.88 -6.91
N THR A 144 21.60 14.17 -5.92
CA THR A 144 23.04 14.20 -5.59
C THR A 144 23.90 13.45 -6.62
N GLY A 145 23.27 12.62 -7.47
CA GLY A 145 23.94 11.85 -8.52
C GLY A 145 24.44 10.48 -8.06
N SER A 146 23.94 9.96 -6.94
CA SER A 146 24.32 8.63 -6.45
C SER A 146 23.60 7.52 -7.21
N ALA A 147 24.00 6.27 -6.98
CA ALA A 147 23.35 5.11 -7.58
C ALA A 147 21.92 4.91 -7.03
N PRO A 148 21.00 4.29 -7.80
CA PRO A 148 19.69 3.89 -7.28
C PRO A 148 19.82 3.03 -6.01
N GLY A 149 18.96 3.30 -5.02
CA GLY A 149 18.96 2.62 -3.73
C GLY A 149 20.09 3.01 -2.78
N GLU A 150 20.88 4.05 -3.10
CA GLU A 150 21.90 4.57 -2.18
C GLU A 150 21.29 5.24 -0.95
N TYR A 151 20.10 5.83 -1.11
CA TYR A 151 19.35 6.44 -0.03
C TYR A 151 18.01 5.74 0.15
N THR A 152 17.52 5.71 1.39
CA THR A 152 16.18 5.25 1.73
C THR A 152 15.49 6.33 2.55
N MET A 153 14.36 6.82 2.06
CA MET A 153 13.49 7.71 2.83
C MET A 153 12.51 6.86 3.63
N VAL A 154 12.47 7.12 4.94
CA VAL A 154 11.55 6.48 5.88
C VAL A 154 10.47 7.48 6.25
N PHE A 155 9.22 7.09 6.06
CA PHE A 155 8.03 7.80 6.52
C PHE A 155 7.52 7.09 7.76
N GLU A 156 7.47 7.77 8.89
CA GLU A 156 6.83 7.30 10.12
C GLU A 156 5.59 8.16 10.37
N ALA A 157 4.44 7.65 9.93
CA ALA A 157 3.16 8.32 10.02
C ALA A 157 2.39 7.85 11.25
N ALA A 158 1.88 8.81 12.03
CA ALA A 158 1.07 8.52 13.20
C ALA A 158 -0.15 7.67 12.78
N GLU A 159 -0.43 6.60 13.54
CA GLU A 159 -1.58 5.70 13.33
C GLU A 159 -1.57 4.86 12.04
N ILE A 160 -0.61 5.10 11.15
CA ILE A 160 -0.39 4.33 9.91
C ILE A 160 0.76 3.35 10.08
N GLY A 161 1.89 3.83 10.63
CA GLY A 161 3.12 3.05 10.76
C GLY A 161 4.23 3.56 9.85
N ARG A 162 5.10 2.63 9.45
CA ARG A 162 6.37 2.92 8.79
C ARG A 162 6.38 2.43 7.35
N VAL A 163 6.83 3.29 6.43
CA VAL A 163 7.05 2.98 5.02
C VAL A 163 8.47 3.39 4.61
N GLU A 164 9.14 2.55 3.83
CA GLU A 164 10.48 2.79 3.31
C GLU A 164 10.44 2.97 1.79
N VAL A 165 11.08 4.03 1.31
CA VAL A 165 11.07 4.46 -0.08
C VAL A 165 12.52 4.61 -0.56
N PRO A 166 13.06 3.58 -1.24
CA PRO A 166 14.41 3.64 -1.79
C PRO A 166 14.52 4.68 -2.92
N SER A 167 15.69 5.32 -3.04
CA SER A 167 15.96 6.32 -4.08
C SER A 167 16.09 5.69 -5.46
N GLY A 168 15.71 6.44 -6.49
CA GLY A 168 15.96 6.05 -7.89
C GLY A 168 15.12 4.87 -8.38
N LEU A 169 14.11 4.44 -7.61
CA LEU A 169 13.09 3.51 -8.09
C LEU A 169 12.09 4.25 -9.00
N GLY A 170 11.67 3.58 -10.07
CA GLY A 170 10.71 4.15 -11.03
C GLY A 170 9.26 4.12 -10.52
N ASN A 171 8.94 3.23 -9.58
CA ASN A 171 7.62 3.03 -9.02
C ASN A 171 7.40 3.83 -7.73
N TYR A 172 6.13 4.09 -7.42
CA TYR A 172 5.72 4.66 -6.15
C TYR A 172 5.54 3.56 -5.10
N VAL A 173 5.74 3.92 -3.83
CA VAL A 173 5.44 3.10 -2.65
C VAL A 173 4.26 3.73 -1.92
N PHE A 174 3.29 2.93 -1.48
CA PHE A 174 2.11 3.45 -0.80
C PHE A 174 2.33 3.67 0.69
N LEU A 175 1.85 4.83 1.15
CA LEU A 175 1.54 5.10 2.54
C LEU A 175 0.01 5.05 2.70
N PRO A 176 -0.56 3.89 3.08
CA PRO A 176 -2.00 3.72 3.25
C PRO A 176 -2.46 4.30 4.59
N ALA A 177 -3.58 5.02 4.61
CA ALA A 177 -4.20 5.54 5.81
C ALA A 177 -5.57 4.91 6.02
N SER A 178 -5.75 4.24 7.16
CA SER A 178 -7.05 3.69 7.59
C SER A 178 -7.72 4.53 8.69
N SER A 179 -7.11 5.66 9.08
CA SER A 179 -7.60 6.46 10.21
C SER A 179 -8.90 7.19 9.87
N SER A 180 -9.69 7.49 10.90
CA SER A 180 -10.88 8.36 10.77
C SER A 180 -10.52 9.83 10.52
N SER A 181 -9.23 10.17 10.59
CA SER A 181 -8.73 11.51 10.35
C SER A 181 -8.35 11.65 8.88
N ASN A 182 -8.79 12.74 8.28
CA ASN A 182 -8.32 13.16 6.97
C ASN A 182 -6.92 13.78 7.03
N GLU A 183 -6.30 13.91 8.20
CA GLU A 183 -4.97 14.48 8.37
C GLU A 183 -4.03 13.49 9.06
N THR A 184 -2.79 13.44 8.61
CA THR A 184 -1.74 12.60 9.19
C THR A 184 -0.43 13.36 9.23
N THR A 185 0.14 13.49 10.43
CA THR A 185 1.51 13.96 10.62
C THR A 185 2.48 12.80 10.37
N CYS A 186 3.52 13.06 9.58
CA CYS A 186 4.54 12.10 9.25
C CYS A 186 5.92 12.65 9.59
N ALA A 187 6.65 11.94 10.45
CA ALA A 187 8.09 12.16 10.55
C ALA A 187 8.76 11.57 9.31
N ILE A 188 9.75 12.27 8.77
CA ILE A 188 10.52 11.82 7.61
C ILE A 188 12.00 11.79 7.95
N PHE A 189 12.66 10.73 7.48
CA PHE A 189 14.10 10.54 7.63
C PHE A 189 14.66 10.05 6.31
N VAL A 190 15.87 10.44 5.96
CA VAL A 190 16.60 9.87 4.82
C VAL A 190 17.91 9.31 5.34
N PHE A 191 18.14 8.03 5.08
CA PHE A 191 19.37 7.34 5.47
C PHE A 191 20.17 6.98 4.22
N ASN A 192 21.50 7.07 4.31
CA ASN A 192 22.38 6.45 3.33
C ASN A 192 22.49 4.92 3.56
N ARG A 193 23.23 4.21 2.72
CA ARG A 193 23.42 2.75 2.84
C ARG A 193 24.06 2.31 4.16
N ASP A 194 24.86 3.16 4.78
CA ASP A 194 25.50 2.90 6.08
C ASP A 194 24.56 3.14 7.27
N GLY A 195 23.31 3.55 7.02
CA GLY A 195 22.33 3.87 8.07
C GLY A 195 22.53 5.25 8.72
N ILE A 196 23.35 6.12 8.12
CA ILE A 196 23.58 7.48 8.59
C ILE A 196 22.46 8.37 8.06
N SER A 197 21.82 9.12 8.97
CA SER A 197 20.78 10.08 8.60
C SER A 197 21.39 11.30 7.90
N VAL A 198 20.91 11.60 6.69
CA VAL A 198 21.32 12.74 5.86
C VAL A 198 20.24 13.82 5.77
N ALA A 199 19.00 13.50 6.15
CA ALA A 199 17.90 14.44 6.30
C ALA A 199 16.91 13.93 7.36
N SER A 200 16.30 14.85 8.11
CA SER A 200 15.28 14.53 9.11
C SER A 200 14.32 15.69 9.27
N GLY A 201 13.02 15.42 9.35
CA GLY A 201 12.01 16.45 9.47
C GLY A 201 10.60 15.90 9.61
N ALA A 202 9.61 16.70 9.26
CA ALA A 202 8.20 16.30 9.22
C ALA A 202 7.46 16.87 8.01
N VAL A 203 6.38 16.18 7.63
CA VAL A 203 5.43 16.59 6.61
C VAL A 203 4.01 16.24 7.07
N TYR A 204 3.03 17.03 6.65
CA TYR A 204 1.63 16.83 7.01
C TYR A 204 0.84 16.49 5.74
N PHE A 205 0.22 15.32 5.72
CA PHE A 205 -0.67 14.92 4.64
C PHE A 205 -2.11 15.18 5.06
N ARG A 206 -2.90 15.80 4.18
CA ARG A 206 -4.34 15.96 4.38
C ARG A 206 -5.11 15.47 3.16
N TRP A 207 -5.94 14.46 3.34
CA TRP A 207 -6.88 13.94 2.37
C TRP A 207 -8.15 14.79 2.28
N ASP A 208 -8.55 15.17 1.08
CA ASP A 208 -9.88 15.73 0.84
C ASP A 208 -10.78 14.64 0.21
N PRO A 209 -11.76 14.09 0.96
CA PRO A 209 -12.63 13.04 0.44
C PRO A 209 -13.62 13.54 -0.62
N HIS A 210 -13.78 14.84 -0.81
CA HIS A 210 -14.66 15.41 -1.83
C HIS A 210 -13.96 15.52 -3.19
N THR A 211 -12.72 15.97 -3.18
CA THR A 211 -11.90 16.14 -4.39
C THR A 211 -11.03 14.93 -4.69
N LEU A 212 -10.93 13.98 -3.74
CA LEU A 212 -10.05 12.83 -3.77
C LEU A 212 -8.57 13.20 -3.97
N GLU A 213 -8.18 14.30 -3.32
CA GLU A 213 -6.88 14.93 -3.43
C GLU A 213 -6.07 14.86 -2.13
N ILE A 214 -4.77 14.60 -2.23
CA ILE A 214 -3.80 14.75 -1.13
C ILE A 214 -3.21 16.15 -1.14
N HIS A 215 -3.42 16.89 -0.07
CA HIS A 215 -2.71 18.12 0.24
C HIS A 215 -1.48 17.83 1.10
N ILE A 216 -0.40 18.55 0.82
CA ILE A 216 0.78 18.57 1.68
C ILE A 216 0.89 19.95 2.31
N THR A 217 1.11 19.98 3.60
CA THR A 217 1.57 21.18 4.31
C THR A 217 2.97 20.91 4.85
N GLU A 218 3.87 21.85 4.58
CA GLU A 218 5.21 21.91 5.17
C GLU A 218 5.37 23.18 5.99
N TYR A 219 6.30 23.15 6.94
CA TYR A 219 6.72 24.32 7.71
C TYR A 219 8.23 24.41 7.63
N GLU A 220 8.77 25.62 7.43
CA GLU A 220 10.21 25.86 7.28
C GLU A 220 11.01 25.32 8.48
N GLU A 221 10.42 25.33 9.68
CA GLU A 221 11.05 24.87 10.90
C GLU A 221 11.13 23.34 11.01
N THR A 222 10.34 22.60 10.21
CA THR A 222 10.20 21.13 10.34
C THR A 222 10.58 20.37 9.08
N PHE A 223 10.43 20.97 7.89
CA PHE A 223 10.79 20.31 6.66
C PHE A 223 12.31 20.37 6.42
N PRO A 224 12.98 19.28 5.99
CA PRO A 224 14.43 19.28 5.81
C PRO A 224 14.86 20.28 4.72
N ALA A 225 15.69 21.27 5.08
CA ALA A 225 16.15 22.31 4.15
C ALA A 225 16.97 21.80 2.95
N ASN A 226 17.46 20.56 2.98
CA ASN A 226 18.17 19.90 1.88
C ASN A 226 17.27 18.98 1.05
N MET A 227 15.95 19.15 1.16
CA MET A 227 14.96 18.41 0.40
C MET A 227 13.96 19.37 -0.24
N SER A 228 13.27 18.87 -1.25
CA SER A 228 12.11 19.50 -1.88
C SER A 228 11.11 18.41 -2.26
N TYR A 229 9.90 18.79 -2.67
CA TYR A 229 8.93 17.84 -3.20
C TYR A 229 8.20 18.42 -4.42
N HIS A 230 7.62 17.52 -5.21
CA HIS A 230 6.72 17.84 -6.30
C HIS A 230 5.50 16.93 -6.22
N LYS A 231 4.32 17.51 -6.40
CA LYS A 231 3.08 16.77 -6.52
C LYS A 231 2.90 16.35 -7.98
N ASP A 232 3.10 15.07 -8.27
CA ASP A 232 3.05 14.54 -9.63
C ASP A 232 1.60 14.40 -10.14
N ASP A 233 0.68 14.01 -9.24
CA ASP A 233 -0.75 13.97 -9.48
C ASP A 233 -1.55 14.18 -8.17
N GLN A 234 -2.88 14.04 -8.18
CA GLN A 234 -3.71 14.24 -6.98
C GLN A 234 -3.38 13.29 -5.81
N THR A 235 -2.72 12.17 -6.07
CA THR A 235 -2.44 11.08 -5.12
C THR A 235 -0.95 10.74 -4.97
N ARG A 236 -0.08 11.28 -5.85
CA ARG A 236 1.34 10.94 -5.95
C ARG A 236 2.26 12.12 -5.75
N ILE A 237 3.31 11.88 -4.98
CA ILE A 237 4.29 12.88 -4.57
C ILE A 237 5.69 12.30 -4.74
N THR A 238 6.56 13.06 -5.40
CA THR A 238 8.00 12.78 -5.45
C THR A 238 8.73 13.73 -4.53
N PHE A 239 9.47 13.17 -3.58
CA PHE A 239 10.43 13.87 -2.74
C PHE A 239 11.80 13.84 -3.43
N TYR A 240 12.54 14.93 -3.31
CA TYR A 240 13.87 15.09 -3.87
C TYR A 240 14.87 15.30 -2.74
N LEU A 241 15.94 14.51 -2.73
CA LEU A 241 17.13 14.82 -1.94
C LEU A 241 18.02 15.73 -2.77
N ASP A 242 18.09 17.01 -2.41
CA ASP A 242 18.79 18.03 -3.19
C ASP A 242 20.29 18.08 -2.88
N ALA A 243 20.66 17.78 -1.63
CA ALA A 243 22.04 17.71 -1.18
C ALA A 243 22.19 16.81 0.05
N VAL A 244 23.39 16.28 0.27
CA VAL A 244 23.78 15.58 1.51
C VAL A 244 24.61 16.55 2.35
N LYS A 245 24.36 16.54 3.68
CA LYS A 245 25.11 17.37 4.64
C LYS A 245 26.51 16.81 4.91
#